data_AF-A0A924YBJ1-F1
#
_entry.id   AF-A0A924YBJ1-F1
#
_cell.length_a   1.000
_cell.length_b   1.000
_cell.length_c   1.000
_cell.angle_alpha   90.00
_cell.angle_beta   90.00
_cell.angle_gamma   90.00
#
_symmetry.space_group_name_H-M   'P 1'
#
loop_
_entity.id
_entity.type
_entity.pdbx_description
1 polymer ?
#
loop_
_entity_poly.entity_id
_entity_poly.type
_entity_poly.pdbx_seq_one_letter_code
_entity_poly.pdbx_strand_id
1 'polypeptide(L)'
;MPIYSRKNQYVGINAHLHSVMQNLSGTWGVFHSTHIIHLAEAINQRLPAGYTVVPEIGMQIREHHPHSGESAAEFLQRRQPKSKRNRRSIKPDISVYDREIERDTPASGTALAAPTAPSITMPTIDTFEDPEMFLTAVIIYRYSQEEGFGEPVAWLELLSPSNKPPGEGAAQYYDNRKITIRNRIVLVELDYLHQSPPVLYNMPSYADGEANAFPYHIAVSVPRPSPPEGKTNIYGFAVDAPMPVLDIPLSGKDVVRVDFGEVYQHTFESIDFFSQRVDYAAEPPAFETYSAADQARIRARMAAVSNAQTQGLDLEQGPFALERQ
;
A
#
# COMPACT_ATOMS: atom_id res chain seq x y z
N MET A 1 -12.17 -28.66 -12.76
CA MET A 1 -13.08 -28.23 -11.68
C MET A 1 -12.41 -27.07 -10.98
N PRO A 2 -13.14 -26.04 -10.51
CA PRO A 2 -12.55 -24.94 -9.76
C PRO A 2 -11.79 -25.42 -8.52
N ILE A 3 -10.72 -24.73 -8.16
CA ILE A 3 -9.90 -25.01 -6.98
C ILE A 3 -9.83 -23.77 -6.12
N TYR A 4 -10.46 -23.83 -4.95
CA TYR A 4 -10.48 -22.76 -3.95
C TYR A 4 -9.74 -23.20 -2.69
N SER A 5 -9.11 -22.25 -2.00
CA SER A 5 -8.52 -22.46 -0.67
C SER A 5 -8.67 -21.18 0.15
N ARG A 6 -8.99 -21.32 1.45
CA ARG A 6 -9.04 -20.17 2.37
C ARG A 6 -7.65 -19.64 2.66
N LYS A 7 -6.66 -20.52 2.70
CA LYS A 7 -5.25 -20.19 2.77
C LYS A 7 -4.79 -19.55 1.46
N ASN A 8 -4.08 -18.43 1.57
CA ASN A 8 -3.36 -17.91 0.42
C ASN A 8 -2.28 -18.91 0.01
N GLN A 9 -2.37 -19.40 -1.23
CA GLN A 9 -1.39 -20.35 -1.73
C GLN A 9 -0.13 -19.66 -2.23
N TYR A 10 -0.13 -18.34 -2.42
CA TYR A 10 1.08 -17.59 -2.73
C TYR A 10 1.89 -17.29 -1.46
N VAL A 11 3.22 -17.31 -1.57
CA VAL A 11 4.13 -16.92 -0.47
C VAL A 11 3.96 -15.44 -0.11
N GLY A 12 3.67 -14.59 -1.10
CA GLY A 12 3.36 -13.17 -0.92
C GLY A 12 2.00 -12.81 -1.51
N ILE A 13 1.96 -11.71 -2.28
CA ILE A 13 0.73 -11.20 -2.90
C ILE A 13 0.06 -12.28 -3.76
N ASN A 14 -1.24 -12.46 -3.56
CA ASN A 14 -2.05 -13.38 -4.35
C ASN A 14 -2.36 -12.77 -5.73
N ALA A 15 -1.65 -13.22 -6.77
CA ALA A 15 -1.79 -12.70 -8.12
C ALA A 15 -3.23 -12.85 -8.67
N HIS A 16 -3.94 -13.95 -8.33
CA HIS A 16 -5.33 -14.14 -8.73
C HIS A 16 -6.26 -13.10 -8.13
N LEU A 17 -6.16 -12.88 -6.82
CA LEU A 17 -6.99 -11.89 -6.13
C LEU A 17 -6.72 -10.48 -6.68
N HIS A 18 -5.44 -10.09 -6.81
CA HIS A 18 -5.08 -8.75 -7.27
C HIS A 18 -5.42 -8.50 -8.74
N SER A 19 -5.36 -9.54 -9.59
CA SER A 19 -5.90 -9.49 -10.94
C SER A 19 -7.40 -9.31 -10.97
N VAL A 20 -8.16 -10.03 -10.14
CA VAL A 20 -9.61 -9.82 -10.01
C VAL A 20 -9.90 -8.39 -9.56
N MET A 21 -9.16 -7.88 -8.58
CA MET A 21 -9.43 -6.57 -8.01
C MET A 21 -9.16 -5.38 -8.94
N GLN A 22 -8.19 -5.53 -9.84
CA GLN A 22 -7.90 -4.53 -10.86
C GLN A 22 -8.86 -4.58 -12.05
N ASN A 23 -9.49 -5.73 -12.31
CA ASN A 23 -10.37 -5.92 -13.47
C ASN A 23 -11.87 -5.93 -13.13
N LEU A 24 -12.24 -6.10 -11.86
CA LEU A 24 -13.64 -6.13 -11.41
C LEU A 24 -13.94 -5.01 -10.42
N SER A 25 -14.75 -4.04 -10.88
CA SER A 25 -15.11 -2.86 -10.10
C SER A 25 -15.67 -3.21 -8.72
N GLY A 26 -15.25 -2.46 -7.69
CA GLY A 26 -15.80 -2.54 -6.34
C GLY A 26 -15.18 -3.61 -5.43
N THR A 27 -14.35 -4.51 -5.96
CA THR A 27 -13.70 -5.56 -5.15
C THR A 27 -12.48 -5.06 -4.39
N TRP A 28 -11.73 -4.10 -4.95
CA TRP A 28 -10.60 -3.45 -4.27
C TRP A 28 -10.98 -2.78 -2.94
N GLY A 29 -12.14 -2.13 -2.87
CA GLY A 29 -12.53 -1.34 -1.68
C GLY A 29 -12.67 -2.18 -0.41
N VAL A 30 -13.11 -3.44 -0.54
CA VAL A 30 -13.20 -4.39 0.59
C VAL A 30 -11.81 -4.75 1.08
N PHE A 31 -10.92 -5.18 0.16
CA PHE A 31 -9.55 -5.51 0.50
C PHE A 31 -8.81 -4.31 1.11
N HIS A 32 -8.92 -3.14 0.50
CA HIS A 32 -8.28 -1.90 0.93
C HIS A 32 -8.65 -1.55 2.37
N SER A 33 -9.94 -1.48 2.67
CA SER A 33 -10.42 -1.16 4.02
C SER A 33 -9.97 -2.20 5.07
N THR A 34 -10.07 -3.49 4.76
CA THR A 34 -9.65 -4.55 5.67
C THR A 34 -8.15 -4.56 5.89
N HIS A 35 -7.35 -4.37 4.83
CA HIS A 35 -5.89 -4.38 4.94
C HIS A 35 -5.38 -3.20 5.75
N ILE A 36 -6.00 -2.01 5.62
CA ILE A 36 -5.67 -0.83 6.43
C ILE A 36 -5.86 -1.10 7.92
N ILE A 37 -6.98 -1.73 8.30
CA ILE A 37 -7.24 -2.06 9.70
C ILE A 37 -6.19 -3.03 10.23
N HIS A 38 -5.90 -4.11 9.50
CA HIS A 38 -4.90 -5.08 9.92
C HIS A 38 -3.49 -4.50 9.99
N LEU A 39 -3.13 -3.60 9.07
CA LEU A 39 -1.87 -2.85 9.12
C LEU A 39 -1.81 -1.97 10.37
N ALA A 40 -2.88 -1.21 10.65
CA ALA A 40 -2.94 -0.35 11.83
C ALA A 40 -2.84 -1.16 13.12
N GLU A 41 -3.52 -2.30 13.23
CA GLU A 41 -3.42 -3.21 14.38
C GLU A 41 -2.00 -3.77 14.55
N ALA A 42 -1.39 -4.25 13.46
CA ALA A 42 -0.04 -4.81 13.48
C ALA A 42 1.04 -3.78 13.84
N ILE A 43 0.87 -2.53 13.39
CA ILE A 43 1.72 -1.39 13.77
C ILE A 43 1.50 -1.05 15.23
N ASN A 44 0.25 -0.89 15.68
CA ASN A 44 -0.10 -0.52 17.05
C ASN A 44 0.54 -1.47 18.09
N GLN A 45 0.54 -2.77 17.80
CA GLN A 45 1.13 -3.79 18.67
C GLN A 45 2.65 -3.68 18.83
N ARG A 46 3.33 -2.97 17.91
CA ARG A 46 4.80 -2.88 17.83
C ARG A 46 5.33 -1.45 18.01
N LEU A 47 4.45 -0.47 18.17
CA LEU A 47 4.86 0.91 18.40
C LEU A 47 5.60 1.06 19.74
N PRO A 48 6.69 1.84 19.77
CA PRO A 48 7.28 2.26 21.04
C PRO A 48 6.30 3.07 21.89
N ALA A 49 6.56 3.15 23.19
CA ALA A 49 5.77 3.97 24.10
C ALA A 49 5.68 5.43 23.62
N GLY A 50 4.49 6.01 23.74
CA GLY A 50 4.21 7.40 23.42
C GLY A 50 3.95 7.69 21.93
N TYR A 51 4.00 6.69 21.05
CA TYR A 51 3.35 6.80 19.75
C TYR A 51 1.90 6.31 19.79
N THR A 52 1.09 6.77 18.84
CA THR A 52 -0.22 6.20 18.56
C THR A 52 -0.43 6.09 17.06
N VAL A 53 -1.16 5.06 16.63
CA VAL A 53 -1.59 4.90 15.23
C VAL A 53 -3.08 5.15 15.12
N VAL A 54 -3.49 5.76 14.02
CA VAL A 54 -4.89 6.01 13.67
C VAL A 54 -5.13 5.53 12.25
N PRO A 55 -5.98 4.51 12.04
CA PRO A 55 -6.51 4.21 10.71
C PRO A 55 -7.54 5.29 10.35
N GLU A 56 -7.27 6.00 9.27
CA GLU A 56 -8.15 7.01 8.72
C GLU A 56 -9.04 6.32 7.69
N ILE A 57 -10.18 5.79 8.15
CA ILE A 57 -11.10 5.09 7.25
C ILE A 57 -11.73 6.12 6.32
N GLY A 58 -11.17 6.23 5.12
CA GLY A 58 -11.79 6.85 3.97
C GLY A 58 -12.99 6.03 3.51
N MET A 59 -14.08 6.04 4.29
CA MET A 59 -15.38 5.59 3.79
C MET A 59 -15.78 6.54 2.66
N GLN A 60 -15.34 6.26 1.43
CA GLN A 60 -16.07 6.68 0.24
C GLN A 60 -17.37 5.87 0.23
N ILE A 61 -18.34 6.30 1.03
CA ILE A 61 -19.72 5.89 0.86
C ILE A 61 -20.09 6.37 -0.55
N ARG A 62 -20.12 5.45 -1.51
CA ARG A 62 -20.94 5.63 -2.71
C ARG A 62 -22.39 5.56 -2.25
N GLU A 63 -22.88 6.68 -1.74
CA GLU A 63 -24.23 6.82 -1.23
C GLU A 63 -25.17 6.88 -2.46
N HIS A 64 -25.73 5.72 -2.80
CA HIS A 64 -26.77 5.63 -3.83
C HIS A 64 -28.07 6.22 -3.26
N HIS A 65 -28.43 7.45 -3.66
CA HIS A 65 -29.75 8.01 -3.37
C HIS A 65 -30.79 7.41 -4.33
N PRO A 66 -31.83 6.70 -3.84
CA PRO A 66 -32.74 5.96 -4.74
C PRO A 66 -33.75 6.83 -5.52
N HIS A 67 -33.81 8.15 -5.32
CA HIS A 67 -35.00 8.92 -5.76
C HIS A 67 -34.80 10.29 -6.42
N SER A 68 -33.59 10.68 -6.83
CA SER A 68 -33.41 12.00 -7.47
C SER A 68 -32.74 12.03 -8.84
N GLY A 69 -32.06 10.98 -9.30
CA GLY A 69 -31.38 10.99 -10.61
C GLY A 69 -30.24 12.03 -10.76
N GLU A 70 -30.01 12.88 -9.75
CA GLU A 70 -28.87 13.79 -9.66
C GLU A 70 -27.72 13.12 -8.92
N SER A 71 -26.49 13.42 -9.34
CA SER A 71 -25.29 12.94 -8.64
C SER A 71 -25.14 13.66 -7.29
N ALA A 72 -24.71 12.94 -6.25
CA ALA A 72 -24.48 13.53 -4.92
C ALA A 72 -23.45 14.68 -4.95
N ALA A 73 -22.55 14.66 -5.93
CA ALA A 73 -21.60 15.73 -6.18
C ALA A 73 -22.29 17.06 -6.51
N GLU A 74 -23.37 17.06 -7.28
CA GLU A 74 -24.13 18.26 -7.65
C GLU A 74 -24.97 18.78 -6.48
N PHE A 75 -25.55 17.88 -5.67
CA PHE A 75 -26.35 18.25 -4.50
C PHE A 75 -25.49 18.90 -3.40
N LEU A 76 -24.30 18.34 -3.11
CA LEU A 76 -23.37 18.89 -2.13
C LEU A 76 -22.63 20.15 -2.63
N GLN A 77 -22.41 20.29 -3.95
CA GLN A 77 -21.81 21.50 -4.53
C GLN A 77 -22.69 22.75 -4.38
N ARG A 78 -24.01 22.60 -4.28
CA ARG A 78 -24.97 23.72 -4.25
C ARG A 78 -25.06 24.44 -2.90
N ARG A 79 -24.64 23.81 -1.80
CA ARG A 79 -24.86 24.34 -0.43
C ARG A 79 -23.63 24.87 0.30
N GLN A 80 -22.42 24.77 -0.26
CA GLN A 80 -21.23 25.31 0.40
C GLN A 80 -20.84 26.73 -0.08
N PRO A 81 -20.56 27.67 0.83
CA PRO A 81 -20.08 29.00 0.47
C PRO A 81 -18.71 28.92 -0.23
N LYS A 82 -18.55 29.71 -1.31
CA LYS A 82 -17.41 29.68 -2.25
C LYS A 82 -16.02 29.86 -1.60
N SER A 83 -15.91 30.29 -0.34
CA SER A 83 -14.64 30.47 0.39
C SER A 83 -14.12 29.21 1.10
N LYS A 84 -14.93 28.14 1.25
CA LYS A 84 -14.50 26.85 1.83
C LYS A 84 -14.19 25.77 0.79
N ARG A 85 -14.22 26.14 -0.51
CA ARG A 85 -14.20 25.22 -1.66
C ARG A 85 -12.93 24.36 -1.82
N ASN A 86 -11.85 24.65 -1.08
CA ASN A 86 -10.53 24.01 -1.28
C ASN A 86 -9.90 23.36 -0.04
N ARG A 87 -10.61 23.18 1.08
CA ARG A 87 -10.10 22.32 2.16
C ARG A 87 -10.53 20.86 1.93
N ARG A 88 -10.17 20.29 0.77
CA ARG A 88 -10.24 18.84 0.59
C ARG A 88 -9.27 18.26 1.60
N SER A 89 -9.83 17.57 2.59
CA SER A 89 -9.09 16.99 3.70
C SER A 89 -7.99 16.09 3.14
N ILE A 90 -6.75 16.43 3.46
CA ILE A 90 -5.61 15.53 3.36
C ILE A 90 -5.94 14.40 4.33
N LYS A 91 -6.28 13.21 3.84
CA LYS A 91 -6.55 12.04 4.69
C LYS A 91 -5.62 10.91 4.27
N PRO A 92 -4.66 10.53 5.14
CA PRO A 92 -3.94 9.27 4.99
C PRO A 92 -4.88 8.07 5.05
N ASP A 93 -4.38 6.89 4.73
CA ASP A 93 -4.99 5.62 5.17
C ASP A 93 -4.62 5.31 6.63
N ILE A 94 -3.35 5.54 7.00
CA ILE A 94 -2.84 5.35 8.37
C ILE A 94 -1.87 6.47 8.74
N SER A 95 -2.08 7.09 9.91
CA SER A 95 -1.14 8.03 10.52
C SER A 95 -0.54 7.48 11.80
N VAL A 96 0.77 7.64 11.98
CA VAL A 96 1.45 7.46 13.26
C VAL A 96 1.79 8.84 13.82
N TYR A 97 1.36 9.10 15.05
CA TYR A 97 1.58 10.35 15.77
C TYR A 97 2.55 10.13 16.93
N ASP A 98 3.42 11.11 17.16
CA ASP A 98 4.24 11.23 18.36
C ASP A 98 3.51 12.08 19.41
N ARG A 99 3.20 11.47 20.56
CA ARG A 99 2.45 12.13 21.65
C ARG A 99 3.35 12.85 22.64
N GLU A 100 4.67 12.66 22.59
CA GLU A 100 5.61 13.26 23.54
C GLU A 100 6.74 13.95 22.77
N ILE A 101 6.76 15.28 22.82
CA ILE A 101 7.64 16.13 21.98
C ILE A 101 9.13 16.02 22.37
N GLU A 102 9.45 15.44 23.53
CA GLU A 102 10.82 15.30 24.05
C GLU A 102 11.06 13.89 24.60
N ARG A 103 11.42 12.93 23.73
CA ARG A 103 12.01 11.66 24.17
C ARG A 103 13.53 11.68 24.03
N ASP A 104 14.20 11.53 25.16
CA ASP A 104 15.50 10.88 25.25
C ASP A 104 15.26 9.44 25.74
N THR A 105 16.11 8.50 25.33
CA THR A 105 16.31 7.12 25.86
C THR A 105 15.54 5.94 25.23
N PRO A 106 15.95 4.67 25.46
CA PRO A 106 16.58 3.79 24.46
C PRO A 106 15.69 2.62 23.98
N ALA A 107 16.06 2.03 22.84
CA ALA A 107 15.36 0.94 22.20
C ALA A 107 15.23 -0.33 23.06
N SER A 108 14.01 -0.88 23.13
CA SER A 108 13.75 -2.24 23.61
C SER A 108 13.56 -3.13 22.39
N GLY A 109 14.51 -4.03 22.13
CA GLY A 109 14.50 -4.92 20.97
C GLY A 109 14.07 -6.32 21.35
N THR A 110 12.91 -6.77 20.87
CA THR A 110 12.63 -8.19 20.66
C THR A 110 13.33 -8.66 19.38
N ALA A 111 13.91 -9.87 19.40
CA ALA A 111 14.51 -10.46 18.21
C ALA A 111 13.41 -10.77 17.17
N LEU A 112 13.40 -9.97 16.11
CA LEU A 112 12.55 -10.12 14.94
C LEU A 112 13.43 -10.52 13.74
N ALA A 113 12.82 -11.02 12.66
CA ALA A 113 13.51 -11.29 11.41
C ALA A 113 14.31 -10.05 10.93
N ALA A 114 15.42 -10.29 10.25
CA ALA A 114 16.26 -9.22 9.72
C ALA A 114 15.47 -8.37 8.70
N PRO A 115 15.57 -7.03 8.76
CA PRO A 115 14.87 -6.17 7.82
C PRO A 115 15.38 -6.40 6.38
N THR A 116 14.46 -6.35 5.42
CA THR A 116 14.76 -6.49 4.00
C THR A 116 15.56 -5.28 3.50
N ALA A 117 16.56 -5.50 2.64
CA ALA A 117 17.32 -4.43 2.00
C ALA A 117 16.57 -3.85 0.78
N PRO A 118 16.72 -2.54 0.48
CA PRO A 118 16.04 -1.93 -0.65
C PRO A 118 16.58 -2.43 -1.99
N SER A 119 15.68 -2.59 -2.96
CA SER A 119 16.01 -2.89 -4.36
C SER A 119 16.51 -1.64 -5.09
N ILE A 120 15.95 -0.47 -4.76
CA ILE A 120 16.33 0.82 -5.32
C ILE A 120 16.36 1.84 -4.18
N THR A 121 17.42 2.66 -4.15
CA THR A 121 17.49 3.84 -3.27
C THR A 121 17.75 5.06 -4.15
N MET A 122 16.89 6.07 -4.03
CA MET A 122 17.03 7.33 -4.76
C MET A 122 16.76 8.53 -3.84
N PRO A 123 17.27 9.73 -4.17
CA PRO A 123 16.87 10.96 -3.51
C PRO A 123 15.34 11.11 -3.52
N THR A 124 14.75 11.52 -2.40
CA THR A 124 13.28 11.68 -2.32
C THR A 124 12.78 12.68 -3.35
N ILE A 125 13.57 13.70 -3.68
CA ILE A 125 13.18 14.69 -4.67
C ILE A 125 13.07 14.13 -6.10
N ASP A 126 13.85 13.10 -6.41
CA ASP A 126 13.85 12.44 -7.73
C ASP A 126 12.61 11.57 -7.92
N THR A 127 11.77 11.41 -6.88
CA THR A 127 10.50 10.69 -7.01
C THR A 127 9.34 11.56 -7.54
N PHE A 128 9.59 12.84 -7.81
CA PHE A 128 8.59 13.79 -8.31
C PHE A 128 8.80 14.15 -9.78
N GLU A 129 7.70 14.43 -10.49
CA GLU A 129 7.70 14.85 -11.90
C GLU A 129 8.46 16.15 -12.16
N ASP A 130 8.31 17.12 -11.27
CA ASP A 130 9.03 18.38 -11.33
C ASP A 130 9.80 18.61 -10.01
N PRO A 131 11.04 18.10 -9.93
CA PRO A 131 11.91 18.30 -8.78
C PRO A 131 12.20 19.79 -8.50
N GLU A 132 12.27 20.63 -9.54
CA GLU A 132 12.57 22.07 -9.39
C GLU A 132 11.40 22.82 -8.74
N MET A 133 10.17 22.51 -9.14
CA MET A 133 8.95 23.02 -8.48
C MET A 133 8.89 22.60 -7.01
N PHE A 134 9.43 21.42 -6.67
CA PHE A 134 9.52 20.97 -5.29
C PHE A 134 10.41 21.90 -4.45
N LEU A 135 11.55 22.34 -4.98
CA LEU A 135 12.54 23.21 -4.33
C LEU A 135 12.14 24.69 -4.24
N THR A 136 11.41 25.19 -5.24
CA THR A 136 11.19 26.64 -5.44
C THR A 136 9.94 27.20 -4.76
N ALA A 137 8.97 26.37 -4.37
CA ALA A 137 7.73 26.85 -3.76
C ALA A 137 7.95 27.21 -2.27
N VAL A 138 8.24 28.47 -1.98
CA VAL A 138 8.07 29.06 -0.63
C VAL A 138 6.58 29.30 -0.40
N ILE A 139 5.86 28.25 0.01
CA ILE A 139 4.50 28.38 0.55
C ILE A 139 4.48 27.66 1.89
N ILE A 140 4.35 28.44 2.96
CA ILE A 140 4.11 27.95 4.32
C ILE A 140 2.69 27.37 4.34
N TYR A 141 2.56 26.09 4.07
CA TYR A 141 1.35 25.35 4.43
C TYR A 141 1.41 25.07 5.92
N ARG A 142 0.67 25.86 6.70
CA ARG A 142 0.43 25.54 8.11
C ARG A 142 -0.51 24.33 8.12
N TYR A 143 0.05 23.13 8.33
CA TYR A 143 -0.73 21.94 8.68
C TYR A 143 -1.39 22.22 10.03
N SER A 144 -2.66 22.60 9.99
CA SER A 144 -3.45 22.95 11.17
C SER A 144 -3.93 21.66 11.83
N GLN A 145 -3.11 21.13 12.74
CA GLN A 145 -3.52 20.13 13.71
C GLN A 145 -4.34 20.78 14.83
N GLU A 146 -5.66 20.69 14.72
CA GLU A 146 -6.56 20.98 15.84
C GLU A 146 -7.25 19.68 16.32
N GLU A 147 -6.56 18.54 16.37
CA GLU A 147 -7.13 17.32 16.98
C GLU A 147 -6.07 16.51 17.74
N GLY A 148 -5.98 16.73 19.05
CA GLY A 148 -5.70 15.79 20.16
C GLY A 148 -4.59 14.73 20.14
N PHE A 149 -3.96 14.38 19.01
CA PHE A 149 -3.18 13.14 18.86
C PHE A 149 -1.65 13.33 18.78
N GLY A 150 -1.14 14.56 18.69
CA GLY A 150 0.31 14.85 18.64
C GLY A 150 0.82 15.23 17.24
N GLU A 151 2.12 15.16 16.97
CA GLU A 151 2.69 15.46 15.64
C GLU A 151 2.72 14.20 14.75
N PRO A 152 2.20 14.20 13.51
CA PRO A 152 2.31 13.06 12.62
C PRO A 152 3.77 12.87 12.20
N VAL A 153 4.29 11.67 12.41
CA VAL A 153 5.69 11.33 12.12
C VAL A 153 5.82 10.35 10.95
N ALA A 154 4.79 9.53 10.72
CA ALA A 154 4.71 8.65 9.57
C ALA A 154 3.28 8.59 9.02
N TRP A 155 3.19 8.52 7.70
CA TRP A 155 1.99 8.35 6.88
C TRP A 155 2.16 7.06 6.08
N LEU A 156 1.24 6.11 6.21
CA LEU A 156 1.18 4.95 5.33
C LEU A 156 -0.03 5.05 4.40
N GLU A 157 0.18 4.79 3.12
CA GLU A 157 -0.84 4.80 2.07
C GLU A 157 -0.83 3.45 1.34
N LEU A 158 -2.00 2.82 1.22
CA LEU A 158 -2.22 1.69 0.34
C LEU A 158 -2.83 2.21 -0.98
N LEU A 159 -2.03 2.23 -2.05
CA LEU A 159 -2.45 2.81 -3.32
C LEU A 159 -3.68 2.10 -3.89
N SER A 160 -4.69 2.89 -4.27
CA SER A 160 -5.85 2.40 -5.02
C SER A 160 -5.73 2.72 -6.51
N PRO A 161 -6.51 2.05 -7.39
CA PRO A 161 -6.53 2.36 -8.81
C PRO A 161 -6.86 3.83 -9.12
N SER A 162 -7.59 4.52 -8.24
CA SER A 162 -7.91 5.95 -8.43
C SER A 162 -6.73 6.88 -8.12
N ASN A 163 -5.75 6.43 -7.32
CA ASN A 163 -4.54 7.20 -6.99
C ASN A 163 -3.48 7.16 -8.09
N LYS A 164 -3.52 6.16 -8.97
CA LYS A 164 -2.50 5.94 -10.02
C LYS A 164 -2.99 6.48 -11.36
N PRO A 165 -2.13 7.06 -12.21
CA PRO A 165 -2.53 7.45 -13.56
C PRO A 165 -3.11 6.26 -14.36
N PRO A 166 -4.20 6.43 -15.13
CA PRO A 166 -4.94 7.67 -15.41
C PRO A 166 -6.11 7.95 -14.44
N GLY A 167 -6.13 7.35 -13.26
CA GLY A 167 -7.20 7.49 -12.26
C GLY A 167 -7.51 8.94 -11.88
N GLU A 168 -8.79 9.21 -11.64
CA GLU A 168 -9.32 10.57 -11.36
C GLU A 168 -8.73 11.22 -10.10
N GLY A 169 -8.21 10.43 -9.17
CA GLY A 169 -7.59 10.87 -7.93
C GLY A 169 -6.08 11.12 -8.03
N ALA A 170 -5.43 10.81 -9.16
CA ALA A 170 -3.97 10.84 -9.27
C ALA A 170 -3.37 12.23 -9.01
N ALA A 171 -3.96 13.29 -9.58
CA ALA A 171 -3.50 14.66 -9.34
C ALA A 171 -3.60 15.05 -7.84
N GLN A 172 -4.72 14.71 -7.20
CA GLN A 172 -4.92 14.98 -5.77
C GLN A 172 -3.94 14.17 -4.91
N TYR A 173 -3.65 12.93 -5.30
CA TYR A 173 -2.68 12.08 -4.63
C TYR A 173 -1.27 12.68 -4.71
N TYR A 174 -0.84 13.14 -5.89
CA TYR A 174 0.45 13.80 -6.05
C TYR A 174 0.58 15.08 -5.21
N ASP A 175 -0.49 15.87 -5.11
CA ASP A 175 -0.50 17.05 -4.26
C ASP A 175 -0.37 16.69 -2.77
N ASN A 176 -1.11 15.67 -2.30
CA ASN A 176 -0.99 15.18 -0.93
C ASN A 176 0.43 14.66 -0.65
N ARG A 177 0.98 13.86 -1.57
CA ARG A 177 2.35 13.34 -1.50
C ARG A 177 3.39 14.45 -1.36
N LYS A 178 3.28 15.51 -2.19
CA LYS A 178 4.16 16.69 -2.10
C LYS A 178 4.06 17.34 -0.73
N ILE A 179 2.85 17.52 -0.20
CA ILE A 179 2.62 18.15 1.11
C ILE A 179 3.22 17.30 2.24
N THR A 180 3.03 15.97 2.22
CA THR A 180 3.55 15.05 3.23
C THR A 180 5.08 15.08 3.30
N ILE A 181 5.73 14.92 2.15
CA ILE A 181 7.20 14.97 2.05
C ILE A 181 7.74 16.34 2.48
N ARG A 182 7.09 17.45 2.09
CA ARG A 182 7.49 18.80 2.50
C ARG A 182 7.40 19.03 4.01
N ASN A 183 6.39 18.45 4.65
CA ASN A 183 6.22 18.49 6.11
C ASN A 183 7.16 17.52 6.84
N ARG A 184 8.10 16.87 6.13
CA ARG A 184 9.10 15.95 6.67
C ARG A 184 8.51 14.71 7.37
N ILE A 185 7.27 14.37 7.04
CA ILE A 185 6.58 13.17 7.50
C ILE A 185 7.13 11.99 6.69
N VAL A 186 7.49 10.89 7.36
CA VAL A 186 7.89 9.66 6.67
C VAL A 186 6.70 9.14 5.89
N LEU A 187 6.84 8.94 4.59
CA LEU A 187 5.76 8.43 3.74
C LEU A 187 6.07 7.00 3.33
N VAL A 188 5.15 6.08 3.62
CA VAL A 188 5.20 4.68 3.19
C VAL A 188 4.09 4.43 2.18
N GLU A 189 4.45 4.02 0.98
CA GLU A 189 3.51 3.80 -0.13
C GLU A 189 3.53 2.30 -0.46
N LEU A 190 2.40 1.61 -0.31
CA LEU A 190 2.24 0.20 -0.68
C LEU A 190 1.52 0.12 -2.02
N ASP A 191 2.19 -0.43 -3.02
CA ASP A 191 1.64 -0.60 -4.36
C ASP A 191 1.53 -2.09 -4.71
N TYR A 192 0.29 -2.57 -4.78
CA TYR A 192 -0.03 -3.93 -5.20
C TYR A 192 -0.73 -3.97 -6.57
N LEU A 193 -0.61 -2.89 -7.37
CA LEU A 193 -1.36 -2.66 -8.60
C LEU A 193 -0.44 -2.67 -9.83
N HIS A 194 -0.16 -3.87 -10.34
CA HIS A 194 0.81 -4.08 -11.41
C HIS A 194 0.35 -3.61 -12.81
N GLN A 195 -0.95 -3.35 -13.01
CA GLN A 195 -1.50 -2.97 -14.34
C GLN A 195 -1.44 -1.47 -14.63
N SER A 196 -0.87 -0.68 -13.72
CA SER A 196 -0.73 0.78 -13.88
C SER A 196 0.69 1.25 -13.54
N PRO A 197 1.19 2.30 -14.20
CA PRO A 197 2.51 2.86 -13.90
C PRO A 197 2.65 3.29 -12.43
N PRO A 198 3.86 3.24 -11.85
CA PRO A 198 4.09 3.66 -10.48
C PRO A 198 3.83 5.17 -10.30
N VAL A 199 3.54 5.57 -9.06
CA VAL A 199 3.39 6.99 -8.68
C VAL A 199 4.73 7.71 -8.50
N LEU A 200 5.86 7.01 -8.57
CA LEU A 200 7.20 7.57 -8.36
C LEU A 200 7.85 7.86 -9.72
N TYR A 201 8.20 9.12 -9.98
CA TYR A 201 8.54 9.61 -11.34
C TYR A 201 9.83 9.04 -11.98
N ASN A 202 10.68 8.35 -11.23
CA ASN A 202 11.89 7.70 -11.77
C ASN A 202 11.96 6.21 -11.40
N MET A 203 10.80 5.61 -11.15
CA MET A 203 10.70 4.19 -10.87
C MET A 203 10.36 3.42 -12.17
N PRO A 204 11.07 2.31 -12.47
CA PRO A 204 10.73 1.47 -13.62
C PRO A 204 9.28 0.98 -13.58
N SER A 205 8.57 1.12 -14.69
CA SER A 205 7.17 0.75 -14.82
C SER A 205 6.99 -0.70 -15.23
N TYR A 206 6.37 -1.49 -14.35
CA TYR A 206 6.06 -2.89 -14.65
C TYR A 206 4.96 -3.01 -15.71
N ALA A 207 3.95 -2.13 -15.64
CA ALA A 207 2.84 -2.09 -16.59
C ALA A 207 3.32 -1.81 -18.03
N ASP A 208 4.39 -1.03 -18.17
CA ASP A 208 4.99 -0.68 -19.47
C ASP A 208 6.09 -1.66 -19.91
N GLY A 209 6.36 -2.71 -19.13
CA GLY A 209 7.33 -3.74 -19.46
C GLY A 209 8.79 -3.30 -19.33
N GLU A 210 9.07 -2.30 -18.50
CA GLU A 210 10.44 -1.80 -18.31
C GLU A 210 11.32 -2.79 -17.54
N ALA A 211 12.62 -2.79 -17.87
CA ALA A 211 13.59 -3.68 -17.24
C ALA A 211 13.77 -3.33 -15.74
N ASN A 212 13.96 -4.35 -14.90
CA ASN A 212 14.11 -4.22 -13.45
C ASN A 212 12.88 -3.60 -12.74
N ALA A 213 11.72 -3.57 -13.38
CA ALA A 213 10.46 -3.24 -12.75
C ALA A 213 9.91 -4.44 -11.95
N PHE A 214 9.17 -4.15 -10.88
CA PHE A 214 8.52 -5.15 -10.04
C PHE A 214 7.01 -4.96 -10.06
N PRO A 215 6.21 -6.04 -10.06
CA PRO A 215 4.75 -5.94 -10.07
C PRO A 215 4.22 -5.30 -8.79
N TYR A 216 4.96 -5.47 -7.70
CA TYR A 216 4.61 -4.98 -6.37
C TYR A 216 5.80 -4.29 -5.73
N HIS A 217 5.54 -3.25 -4.96
CA HIS A 217 6.57 -2.58 -4.19
C HIS A 217 6.03 -1.91 -2.94
N ILE A 218 6.94 -1.71 -1.98
CA ILE A 218 6.73 -0.79 -0.86
C ILE A 218 7.81 0.28 -0.96
N ALA A 219 7.44 1.55 -0.96
CA ALA A 219 8.37 2.67 -0.94
C ALA A 219 8.35 3.35 0.43
N VAL A 220 9.52 3.57 1.00
CA VAL A 220 9.70 4.29 2.27
C VAL A 220 10.49 5.56 1.98
N SER A 221 9.79 6.69 1.94
CA SER A 221 10.36 8.01 1.74
C SER A 221 10.66 8.66 3.08
N VAL A 222 11.94 8.90 3.36
CA VAL A 222 12.44 9.55 4.58
C VAL A 222 12.97 10.93 4.19
N PRO A 223 12.12 11.98 4.24
CA PRO A 223 12.45 13.33 3.75
C PRO A 223 13.30 14.16 4.72
N ARG A 224 14.09 13.52 5.59
CA ARG A 224 14.86 14.15 6.67
C ARG A 224 16.36 14.06 6.39
N PRO A 225 17.18 15.06 6.81
CA PRO A 225 16.78 16.27 7.52
C PRO A 225 16.07 17.32 6.64
N SER A 226 16.17 17.17 5.31
CA SER A 226 15.45 17.96 4.31
C SER A 226 15.04 17.07 3.13
N PRO A 227 13.98 17.38 2.38
CA PRO A 227 13.60 16.54 1.22
C PRO A 227 14.70 16.34 0.17
N PRO A 228 15.58 17.31 -0.15
CA PRO A 228 16.71 17.10 -1.06
C PRO A 228 17.77 16.12 -0.55
N GLU A 229 17.97 16.07 0.77
CA GLU A 229 18.90 15.14 1.42
C GLU A 229 18.24 13.81 1.82
N GLY A 230 16.90 13.77 1.77
CA GLY A 230 16.09 12.62 2.07
C GLY A 230 16.23 11.53 1.02
N LYS A 231 15.92 10.30 1.45
CA LYS A 231 16.00 9.11 0.60
C LYS A 231 14.67 8.40 0.52
N THR A 232 14.34 7.92 -0.66
CA THR A 232 13.28 6.95 -0.88
C THR A 232 13.90 5.59 -1.16
N ASN A 233 13.61 4.65 -0.27
CA ASN A 233 14.00 3.24 -0.37
C ASN A 233 12.82 2.45 -0.90
N ILE A 234 12.99 1.79 -2.05
CA ILE A 234 11.97 1.01 -2.73
C ILE A 234 12.30 -0.47 -2.60
N TYR A 235 11.35 -1.23 -2.09
CA TYR A 235 11.44 -2.67 -1.88
C TYR A 235 10.52 -3.35 -2.89
N GLY A 236 11.07 -3.66 -4.06
CA GLY A 236 10.34 -4.33 -5.14
C GLY A 236 10.39 -5.84 -4.99
N PHE A 237 9.26 -6.52 -5.23
CA PHE A 237 9.18 -7.97 -5.14
C PHE A 237 8.26 -8.56 -6.22
N ALA A 238 8.60 -9.76 -6.67
CA ALA A 238 7.94 -10.47 -7.76
C ALA A 238 6.67 -11.20 -7.30
N VAL A 239 5.93 -11.79 -8.24
CA VAL A 239 4.83 -12.70 -7.89
C VAL A 239 5.39 -13.90 -7.12
N ASP A 240 4.65 -14.37 -6.11
CA ASP A 240 5.04 -15.53 -5.29
C ASP A 240 6.40 -15.38 -4.57
N ALA A 241 6.89 -14.14 -4.42
CA ALA A 241 8.03 -13.82 -3.59
C ALA A 241 7.56 -13.40 -2.19
N PRO A 242 8.36 -13.64 -1.13
CA PRO A 242 8.03 -13.13 0.20
C PRO A 242 7.95 -11.60 0.19
N MET A 243 6.97 -11.06 0.91
CA MET A 243 6.86 -9.63 1.15
C MET A 243 7.93 -9.17 2.15
N PRO A 244 8.39 -7.91 2.07
CA PRO A 244 9.49 -7.46 2.90
C PRO A 244 9.08 -7.24 4.36
N VAL A 245 10.04 -7.43 5.27
CA VAL A 245 9.95 -7.00 6.67
C VAL A 245 10.74 -5.72 6.80
N LEU A 246 10.12 -4.61 7.21
CA LEU A 246 10.75 -3.29 7.16
C LEU A 246 10.78 -2.62 8.54
N ASP A 247 11.85 -1.84 8.76
CA ASP A 247 11.88 -0.83 9.82
C ASP A 247 11.39 0.50 9.27
N ILE A 248 10.26 0.97 9.78
CA ILE A 248 9.71 2.28 9.42
C ILE A 248 10.28 3.30 10.42
N PRO A 249 11.08 4.28 9.98
CA PRO A 249 11.60 5.32 10.87
C PRO A 249 10.49 6.20 11.44
N LEU A 250 10.54 6.48 12.75
CA LEU A 250 9.64 7.40 13.46
C LEU A 250 10.40 8.68 13.84
N SER A 251 10.26 9.21 15.06
CA SER A 251 11.08 10.34 15.54
C SER A 251 12.47 9.87 15.97
N GLY A 252 13.49 10.70 15.74
CA GLY A 252 14.85 10.43 16.20
C GLY A 252 15.40 9.09 15.71
N LYS A 253 15.68 8.17 16.65
CA LYS A 253 16.21 6.82 16.38
C LYS A 253 15.13 5.73 16.46
N ASP A 254 13.90 6.10 16.77
CA ASP A 254 12.82 5.13 16.92
C ASP A 254 12.42 4.56 15.57
N VAL A 255 12.05 3.29 15.59
CA VAL A 255 11.54 2.56 14.44
C VAL A 255 10.37 1.70 14.89
N VAL A 256 9.42 1.47 13.99
CA VAL A 256 8.45 0.37 14.13
C VAL A 256 8.75 -0.68 13.07
N ARG A 257 8.95 -1.92 13.50
CA ARG A 257 9.17 -3.05 12.59
C ARG A 257 7.84 -3.63 12.15
N VAL A 258 7.65 -3.81 10.84
CA VAL A 258 6.42 -4.34 10.25
C VAL A 258 6.75 -5.50 9.32
N ASP A 259 6.14 -6.65 9.55
CA ASP A 259 6.13 -7.77 8.62
C ASP A 259 4.90 -7.65 7.72
N PHE A 260 5.08 -7.09 6.51
CA PHE A 260 3.96 -6.87 5.60
C PHE A 260 3.40 -8.18 5.03
N GLY A 261 4.20 -9.24 5.00
CA GLY A 261 3.76 -10.57 4.60
C GLY A 261 2.77 -11.14 5.60
N GLU A 262 3.12 -11.15 6.88
CA GLU A 262 2.24 -11.60 7.97
C GLU A 262 0.88 -10.88 7.91
N VAL A 263 0.88 -9.56 7.76
CA VAL A 263 -0.35 -8.76 7.69
C VAL A 263 -1.17 -9.10 6.45
N TYR A 264 -0.54 -9.24 5.28
CA TYR A 264 -1.23 -9.60 4.05
C TYR A 264 -1.90 -10.97 4.14
N GLN A 265 -1.19 -11.98 4.65
CA GLN A 265 -1.76 -13.32 4.82
C GLN A 265 -2.93 -13.30 5.79
N HIS A 266 -2.82 -12.55 6.88
CA HIS A 266 -3.93 -12.34 7.80
C HIS A 266 -5.14 -11.68 7.12
N THR A 267 -4.93 -10.65 6.28
CA THR A 267 -6.00 -10.02 5.50
C THR A 267 -6.66 -10.98 4.52
N PHE A 268 -5.89 -11.76 3.78
CA PHE A 268 -6.44 -12.73 2.83
C PHE A 268 -7.33 -13.76 3.54
N GLU A 269 -6.87 -14.28 4.68
CA GLU A 269 -7.53 -15.37 5.41
C GLU A 269 -8.70 -14.91 6.28
N SER A 270 -8.79 -13.63 6.63
CA SER A 270 -9.83 -13.12 7.54
C SER A 270 -11.22 -13.00 6.90
N ILE A 271 -11.28 -12.94 5.56
CA ILE A 271 -12.53 -12.77 4.82
C ILE A 271 -12.64 -13.81 3.71
N ASP A 272 -13.60 -14.72 3.86
CA ASP A 272 -13.90 -15.80 2.88
C ASP A 272 -14.27 -15.28 1.48
N PHE A 273 -14.71 -14.02 1.37
CA PHE A 273 -14.92 -13.36 0.08
C PHE A 273 -13.67 -13.39 -0.80
N PHE A 274 -12.46 -13.27 -0.23
CA PHE A 274 -11.22 -13.24 -1.02
C PHE A 274 -10.92 -14.60 -1.64
N SER A 275 -10.98 -15.68 -0.85
CA SER A 275 -10.77 -17.05 -1.33
C SER A 275 -11.80 -17.47 -2.38
N GLN A 276 -13.06 -17.07 -2.23
CA GLN A 276 -14.13 -17.36 -3.21
C GLN A 276 -13.91 -16.69 -4.58
N ARG A 277 -13.04 -15.67 -4.67
CA ARG A 277 -12.67 -15.01 -5.93
C ARG A 277 -11.42 -15.58 -6.57
N VAL A 278 -10.75 -16.52 -5.92
CA VAL A 278 -9.49 -17.10 -6.39
C VAL A 278 -9.70 -18.56 -6.80
N ASP A 279 -9.87 -18.78 -8.11
CA ASP A 279 -9.85 -20.12 -8.68
C ASP A 279 -8.44 -20.47 -9.19
N TYR A 280 -7.72 -21.32 -8.47
CA TYR A 280 -6.38 -21.77 -8.86
C TYR A 280 -6.38 -22.74 -10.06
N ALA A 281 -7.55 -23.21 -10.52
CA ALA A 281 -7.68 -24.03 -11.73
C ALA A 281 -7.60 -23.21 -13.02
N ALA A 282 -7.78 -21.89 -12.94
CA ALA A 282 -7.82 -20.99 -14.07
C ALA A 282 -6.72 -19.94 -13.97
N GLU A 283 -6.24 -19.46 -15.13
CA GLU A 283 -5.36 -18.28 -15.15
C GLU A 283 -6.12 -17.07 -14.60
N PRO A 284 -5.44 -16.18 -13.86
CA PRO A 284 -6.08 -15.01 -13.29
C PRO A 284 -6.50 -14.02 -14.38
N PRO A 285 -7.46 -13.11 -14.12
CA PRO A 285 -7.82 -12.06 -15.07
C PRO A 285 -6.62 -11.22 -15.52
N ALA A 286 -6.61 -10.83 -16.79
CA ALA A 286 -5.52 -10.06 -17.40
C ALA A 286 -4.14 -10.72 -17.19
N PHE A 287 -4.06 -12.05 -17.26
CA PHE A 287 -2.85 -12.82 -17.04
C PHE A 287 -1.68 -12.37 -17.94
N GLU A 288 -1.99 -11.94 -19.15
CA GLU A 288 -1.05 -11.41 -20.13
C GLU A 288 -0.35 -10.12 -19.70
N THR A 289 -0.89 -9.40 -18.69
CA THR A 289 -0.27 -8.18 -18.13
C THR A 289 0.89 -8.48 -17.18
N TYR A 290 1.06 -9.72 -16.76
CA TYR A 290 2.25 -10.14 -16.03
C TYR A 290 3.42 -10.37 -16.98
N SER A 291 4.63 -10.07 -16.51
CA SER A 291 5.88 -10.42 -17.19
C SER A 291 5.96 -11.93 -17.45
N ALA A 292 6.72 -12.36 -18.46
CA ALA A 292 6.91 -13.79 -18.75
C ALA A 292 7.43 -14.58 -17.53
N ALA A 293 8.29 -13.96 -16.71
CA ALA A 293 8.79 -14.56 -15.49
C ALA A 293 7.69 -14.73 -14.44
N ASP A 294 6.84 -13.73 -14.23
CA ASP A 294 5.74 -13.81 -13.27
C ASP A 294 4.60 -14.71 -13.75
N GLN A 295 4.32 -14.76 -15.05
CA GLN A 295 3.43 -15.76 -15.65
C GLN A 295 3.91 -17.19 -15.34
N ALA A 296 5.22 -17.44 -15.43
CA ALA A 296 5.78 -18.74 -15.07
C ALA A 296 5.62 -19.05 -13.58
N ARG A 297 5.79 -18.05 -12.69
CA ARG A 297 5.57 -18.21 -11.24
C ARG A 297 4.11 -18.51 -10.89
N ILE A 298 3.17 -17.80 -11.51
CA ILE A 298 1.73 -18.04 -11.36
C ILE A 298 1.39 -19.47 -11.79
N ARG A 299 1.86 -19.91 -12.95
CA ARG A 299 1.61 -21.29 -13.43
C ARG A 299 2.26 -22.34 -12.53
N ALA A 300 3.47 -22.11 -12.05
CA ALA A 300 4.12 -23.00 -11.09
C ALA A 300 3.31 -23.12 -9.79
N ARG A 301 2.78 -22.01 -9.30
CA ARG A 301 1.88 -21.97 -8.14
C ARG A 301 0.60 -22.75 -8.39
N MET A 302 -0.07 -22.50 -9.51
CA MET A 302 -1.28 -23.24 -9.90
C MET A 302 -1.02 -24.75 -10.00
N ALA A 303 0.11 -25.15 -10.60
CA ALA A 303 0.51 -26.55 -10.69
C ALA A 303 0.74 -27.17 -9.30
N ALA A 304 1.42 -26.48 -8.38
CA ALA A 304 1.63 -26.97 -7.01
C ALA A 304 0.30 -27.20 -6.28
N VAL A 305 -0.65 -26.27 -6.41
CA VAL A 305 -1.99 -26.38 -5.81
C VAL A 305 -2.78 -27.52 -6.43
N SER A 306 -2.76 -27.65 -7.76
CA SER A 306 -3.43 -28.75 -8.49
C SER A 306 -2.85 -30.12 -8.12
N ASN A 307 -1.53 -30.23 -7.96
CA ASN A 307 -0.86 -31.45 -7.53
C ASN A 307 -1.28 -31.82 -6.09
N ALA A 308 -1.27 -30.85 -5.16
CA ALA A 308 -1.71 -31.05 -3.79
C ALA A 308 -3.17 -31.54 -3.73
N GLN A 309 -4.07 -30.92 -4.51
CA GLN A 309 -5.47 -31.34 -4.57
C GLN A 309 -5.63 -32.76 -5.13
N THR A 310 -4.89 -33.11 -6.19
CA THR A 310 -4.93 -34.45 -6.81
C THR A 310 -4.43 -35.54 -5.86
N GLN A 311 -3.47 -35.19 -4.99
CA GLN A 311 -2.96 -36.06 -3.93
C GLN A 311 -3.89 -36.15 -2.70
N GLY A 312 -5.00 -35.40 -2.69
CA GLY A 312 -5.93 -35.36 -1.55
C GLY A 312 -5.36 -34.62 -0.33
N LEU A 313 -4.36 -33.75 -0.52
CA LEU A 313 -3.84 -32.92 0.55
C LEU A 313 -4.83 -31.81 0.90
N ASP A 314 -4.87 -31.46 2.19
CA ASP A 314 -5.63 -30.33 2.69
C ASP A 314 -4.98 -29.01 2.24
N LEU A 315 -5.64 -28.28 1.34
CA LEU A 315 -5.10 -27.04 0.78
C LEU A 315 -4.88 -25.96 1.85
N GLU A 316 -5.54 -26.06 3.00
CA GLU A 316 -5.38 -25.12 4.10
C GLU A 316 -4.02 -25.23 4.82
N GLN A 317 -3.21 -26.24 4.46
CA GLN A 317 -1.81 -26.39 4.89
C GLN A 317 -0.80 -25.69 3.97
N GLY A 318 -1.28 -24.97 2.95
CA GLY A 318 -0.44 -24.17 2.06
C GLY A 318 0.24 -22.97 2.76
N PRO A 319 1.06 -22.18 2.03
CA PRO A 319 1.37 -22.35 0.61
C PRO A 319 2.28 -23.57 0.36
N PHE A 320 1.93 -24.42 -0.61
CA PHE A 320 2.76 -25.58 -0.95
C PHE A 320 4.10 -25.17 -1.57
N ALA A 321 5.16 -25.96 -1.38
CA ALA A 321 6.44 -25.66 -2.01
C ALA A 321 6.31 -25.80 -3.54
N LEU A 322 6.94 -24.88 -4.28
CA LEU A 322 7.10 -25.06 -5.73
C LEU A 322 8.12 -26.19 -5.98
N GLU A 323 7.82 -27.07 -6.93
CA GLU A 323 8.79 -28.06 -7.40
C GLU A 323 10.01 -27.31 -7.97
N ARG A 324 11.22 -27.71 -7.55
CA ARG A 324 12.45 -27.13 -8.12
C ARG A 324 12.52 -27.51 -9.59
N GLN A 325 12.45 -26.52 -10.47
CA GLN A 325 12.76 -26.68 -11.90
C GLN A 325 14.26 -26.86 -12.10
#